data_AF-A0A937NA50-F1
#
_entry.id   AF-A0A937NA50-F1
#
_cell.length_a   1.000
_cell.length_b   1.000
_cell.length_c   1.000
_cell.angle_alpha   90.00
_cell.angle_beta   90.00
_cell.angle_gamma   90.00
#
_symmetry.space_group_name_H-M   'P 1'
#
loop_
_entity.id
_entity.type
_entity.pdbx_description
1 polymer ?
#
loop_
_entity_poly.entity_id
_entity_poly.type
_entity_poly.pdbx_seq_one_letter_code
_entity_poly.pdbx_strand_id
1 'polypeptide(L)'
;MKISVIFTGRSYHTAEGLPDEIELAHESTVNDAIAALATQLTDGAQFPPSCLVAVSGQHLGTLESHEPRVLRDGDELTLIAPVAGG
;
A
#
# COMPACT_ATOMS: atom_id res chain seq x y z
N MET A 1 -3.44 15.42 3.51
CA MET A 1 -2.15 15.23 2.84
C MET A 1 -2.33 14.28 1.68
N LYS A 2 -1.56 14.46 0.62
CA LYS A 2 -1.63 13.65 -0.58
C LYS A 2 -0.38 12.80 -0.68
N ILE A 3 -0.54 11.51 -0.96
CA ILE A 3 0.57 10.58 -1.16
C ILE A 3 0.40 9.86 -2.49
N SER A 4 1.51 9.47 -3.12
CA SER A 4 1.49 8.59 -4.28
C SER A 4 1.45 7.14 -3.82
N VAL A 5 0.75 6.29 -4.57
CA VAL A 5 0.62 4.86 -4.30
C VAL A 5 1.06 4.09 -5.52
N ILE A 6 2.00 3.17 -5.32
CA ILE A 6 2.53 2.33 -6.40
C ILE A 6 2.26 0.87 -6.05
N PHE A 7 1.58 0.18 -6.96
CA PHE A 7 1.37 -1.26 -6.87
C PHE A 7 2.27 -1.97 -7.86
N THR A 8 3.06 -2.93 -7.38
CA THR A 8 3.97 -3.71 -8.24
C THR A 8 3.90 -5.21 -7.93
N GLY A 9 4.34 -6.06 -8.85
CA GLY A 9 4.35 -7.52 -8.71
C GLY A 9 3.21 -8.23 -9.48
N ARG A 10 3.21 -9.57 -9.49
CA ARG A 10 2.32 -10.38 -10.37
C ARG A 10 0.82 -10.34 -10.01
N SER A 11 0.46 -9.80 -8.84
CA SER A 11 -0.95 -9.60 -8.44
C SER A 11 -1.47 -8.19 -8.70
N TYR A 12 -0.87 -7.45 -9.65
CA TYR A 12 -1.33 -6.12 -10.07
C TYR A 12 -2.80 -6.07 -10.49
N HIS A 13 -3.37 -7.20 -10.93
CA HIS A 13 -4.79 -7.29 -11.30
C HIS A 13 -5.74 -6.99 -10.13
N THR A 14 -5.33 -7.27 -8.89
CA THR A 14 -6.13 -6.93 -7.71
C THR A 14 -6.08 -5.44 -7.39
N ALA A 15 -5.03 -4.76 -7.83
CA ALA A 15 -4.87 -3.31 -7.75
C ALA A 15 -5.32 -2.60 -9.04
N GLU A 16 -5.89 -3.33 -10.00
CA GLU A 16 -6.35 -2.79 -11.27
C GLU A 16 -7.56 -1.87 -11.01
N GLY A 17 -7.40 -0.58 -11.30
CA GLY A 17 -8.41 0.45 -11.01
C GLY A 17 -8.23 1.19 -9.69
N LEU A 18 -7.21 0.86 -8.89
CA LEU A 18 -6.84 1.70 -7.74
C LEU A 18 -6.21 3.02 -8.20
N PRO A 19 -6.38 4.10 -7.43
CA PRO A 19 -5.78 5.38 -7.77
C PRO A 19 -4.28 5.38 -7.51
N ASP A 20 -3.54 6.10 -8.36
CA ASP A 20 -2.09 6.33 -8.20
C ASP A 20 -1.78 7.32 -7.07
N GLU A 21 -2.80 8.01 -6.54
CA GLU A 21 -2.68 8.98 -5.46
C GLU A 21 -3.90 8.91 -4.54
N ILE A 22 -3.68 9.05 -3.22
CA ILE A 22 -4.77 9.11 -2.25
C ILE A 22 -4.63 10.32 -1.34
N GLU A 23 -5.78 10.89 -0.97
CA GLU A 23 -5.87 11.91 0.07
C GLU A 23 -6.14 11.26 1.42
N LEU A 24 -5.31 11.60 2.40
CA LEU A 24 -5.39 11.13 3.78
C LEU A 24 -5.45 12.31 4.75
N ALA A 25 -5.88 12.04 5.99
CA ALA A 25 -5.80 13.03 7.05
C ALA A 25 -4.33 13.38 7.35
N HIS A 26 -4.12 14.51 8.04
CA HIS A 26 -2.78 14.82 8.54
C HIS A 26 -2.38 13.79 9.59
N GLU A 27 -1.10 13.41 9.59
CA GLU A 27 -0.54 12.40 10.51
C GLU A 27 -1.12 10.99 10.35
N SER A 28 -1.79 10.68 9.23
CA SER A 28 -2.20 9.31 8.93
C SER A 28 -1.00 8.36 8.84
N THR A 29 -1.23 7.13 9.25
CA THR A 29 -0.24 6.05 9.25
C THR A 29 -0.31 5.23 7.97
N VAL A 30 0.70 4.39 7.77
CA VAL A 30 0.70 3.35 6.73
C VAL A 30 -0.57 2.47 6.82
N ASN A 31 -1.02 2.11 8.02
CA ASN A 31 -2.25 1.34 8.22
C ASN A 31 -3.50 2.08 7.74
N ASP A 32 -3.58 3.39 7.97
CA ASP A 32 -4.71 4.20 7.51
C ASP A 32 -4.74 4.29 5.98
N ALA A 33 -3.57 4.41 5.35
CA ALA A 33 -3.45 4.36 3.89
C ALA A 33 -3.90 3.02 3.32
N ILE A 34 -3.43 1.90 3.91
CA ILE A 34 -3.83 0.55 3.50
C ILE A 34 -5.34 0.35 3.66
N ALA A 35 -5.93 0.82 4.77
CA ALA A 35 -7.36 0.74 4.99
C ALA A 35 -8.15 1.57 3.95
N ALA A 36 -7.68 2.76 3.61
CA ALA A 36 -8.29 3.62 2.59
C ALA A 36 -8.17 3.05 1.17
N LEU A 37 -7.12 2.28 0.88
CA LEU A 37 -6.96 1.57 -0.39
C LEU A 37 -7.83 0.31 -0.42
N ALA A 38 -7.93 -0.41 0.70
CA ALA A 38 -8.73 -1.62 0.79
C ALA A 38 -10.23 -1.38 0.57
N THR A 39 -10.75 -0.20 0.92
CA THR A 39 -12.16 0.16 0.63
C THR A 39 -12.45 0.40 -0.86
N GLN A 40 -11.41 0.56 -1.68
CA GLN A 40 -11.51 0.80 -3.12
C GLN A 40 -11.28 -0.46 -3.95
N LEU A 41 -10.90 -1.57 -3.31
CA LEU A 41 -10.78 -2.87 -3.97
C LEU A 41 -12.17 -3.38 -4.38
N THR A 42 -12.28 -3.88 -5.61
CA THR A 42 -13.51 -4.48 -6.13
C THR A 42 -13.79 -5.84 -5.48
N ASP A 43 -15.08 -6.20 -5.39
CA ASP A 43 -15.55 -7.55 -5.05
C ASP A 43 -15.05 -8.13 -3.71
N GLY A 44 -14.79 -7.27 -2.72
CA GLY A 44 -14.32 -7.71 -1.40
C GLY A 44 -12.91 -8.32 -1.43
N ALA A 45 -12.15 -8.03 -2.49
CA ALA A 45 -10.75 -8.41 -2.57
C ALA A 45 -9.95 -7.76 -1.43
N GLN A 46 -8.90 -8.46 -1.01
CA GLN A 46 -7.99 -8.00 0.04
C GLN A 46 -6.56 -8.10 -0.47
N PHE A 47 -5.72 -7.18 -0.02
CA PHE A 47 -4.29 -7.31 -0.26
C PHE A 47 -3.75 -8.55 0.48
N PRO A 48 -2.93 -9.39 -0.18
CA PRO A 48 -2.26 -10.50 0.49
C PRO A 48 -1.47 -10.03 1.72
N PRO A 49 -1.58 -10.69 2.89
CA PRO A 49 -0.85 -10.29 4.10
C PRO A 49 0.67 -10.26 3.92
N SER A 50 1.19 -11.06 2.98
CA SER A 50 2.61 -11.13 2.61
C SER A 50 3.07 -10.09 1.60
N CYS A 51 2.20 -9.17 1.14
CA CYS A 51 2.64 -8.04 0.33
C CYS A 51 3.66 -7.20 1.10
N LEU A 52 4.77 -6.84 0.46
CA LEU A 52 5.79 -5.97 1.05
C LEU A 52 5.31 -4.52 1.00
N VAL A 53 5.71 -3.77 2.01
CA VAL A 53 5.38 -2.36 2.20
C VAL A 53 6.66 -1.56 2.21
N ALA A 54 6.71 -0.50 1.40
CA ALA A 54 7.79 0.48 1.44
C ALA A 54 7.24 1.90 1.39
N VAL A 55 7.88 2.82 2.12
CA VAL A 55 7.55 4.25 2.11
C VAL A 55 8.79 5.04 1.68
N SER A 56 8.68 5.78 0.59
CA SER A 56 9.74 6.65 0.04
C SER A 56 11.07 5.90 -0.11
N GLY A 57 11.01 4.67 -0.62
CA GLY A 57 12.14 3.77 -0.83
C GLY A 57 12.59 2.95 0.38
N GLN A 58 12.03 3.17 1.57
CA GLN A 58 12.36 2.40 2.77
C GLN A 58 11.38 1.23 2.94
N HIS A 59 11.89 0.00 2.87
CA HIS A 59 11.12 -1.21 3.18
C HIS A 59 10.80 -1.28 4.68
N LEU A 60 9.52 -1.49 5.00
CA LEU A 60 9.01 -1.53 6.39
C LEU A 60 8.62 -2.93 6.84
N GLY A 61 8.50 -3.90 5.93
CA GLY A 61 8.04 -5.26 6.22
C GLY A 61 6.88 -5.68 5.32
N THR A 62 6.00 -6.54 5.83
CA THR A 62 4.80 -7.00 5.12
C THR A 62 3.54 -6.28 5.61
N LEU A 63 2.44 -6.38 4.88
CA LEU A 63 1.14 -5.89 5.37
C LEU A 63 0.75 -6.51 6.71
N GLU A 64 1.06 -7.78 6.92
CA GLU A 64 0.86 -8.48 8.21
C GLU A 64 1.77 -7.96 9.32
N SER A 65 3.02 -7.64 8.99
CA SER A 65 4.05 -7.25 9.97
C SER A 65 5.01 -6.24 9.36
N HIS A 66 4.68 -4.96 9.52
CA HIS A 66 5.55 -3.84 9.16
C HIS A 66 5.76 -2.90 10.34
N GLU A 67 6.87 -2.16 10.29
CA GLU A 67 7.17 -1.12 11.27
C GLU A 67 6.13 0.01 11.22
N PRO A 68 5.57 0.45 12.36
CA PRO A 68 4.65 1.57 12.40
C PRO A 68 5.30 2.84 11.85
N ARG A 69 4.63 3.47 10.88
CA ARG A 69 5.13 4.68 10.22
C ARG A 69 4.00 5.67 9.98
N VAL A 70 4.21 6.90 10.43
CA VAL A 70 3.40 8.06 10.05
C VAL A 70 3.84 8.54 8.68
N LEU A 71 2.87 8.75 7.79
CA LEU A 71 3.08 9.26 6.44
C LEU A 71 3.15 10.78 6.44
N ARG A 72 3.86 11.33 5.47
CA ARG A 72 3.98 12.77 5.22
C ARG A 72 3.39 13.12 3.87
N ASP A 73 3.06 14.39 3.71
CA ASP A 73 2.63 14.92 2.42
C ASP A 73 3.72 14.69 1.36
N GLY A 74 3.32 14.14 0.20
CA GLY A 74 4.22 13.78 -0.89
C GLY A 74 5.00 12.48 -0.69
N ASP A 75 4.77 11.71 0.38
CA ASP A 75 5.38 10.38 0.50
C ASP A 75 4.88 9.45 -0.61
N GLU A 76 5.73 8.48 -0.97
CA GLU A 76 5.40 7.40 -1.90
C GLU A 76 5.20 6.10 -1.13
N LEU A 77 3.98 5.54 -1.16
CA LEU A 77 3.69 4.23 -0.61
C LEU A 77 3.75 3.18 -1.73
N THR A 78 4.70 2.25 -1.63
CA THR A 78 4.82 1.13 -2.55
C THR A 78 4.34 -0.16 -1.90
N LEU A 79 3.43 -0.86 -2.58
CA LEU A 79 2.94 -2.18 -2.21
C LEU A 79 3.40 -3.21 -3.26
N ILE A 80 4.14 -4.22 -2.83
CA ILE A 80 4.74 -5.23 -3.70
C ILE A 80 4.08 -6.57 -3.42
N ALA A 81 3.37 -7.10 -4.42
CA ALA A 81 2.77 -8.43 -4.32
C ALA A 81 3.86 -9.50 -4.13
N PRO A 82 3.63 -10.51 -3.28
CA PRO A 82 4.59 -11.57 -3.04
C PRO A 82 4.95 -12.28 -4.36
N VAL A 83 6.24 -12.43 -4.61
CA VAL A 83 6.74 -13.24 -5.72
C VAL A 83 6.83 -14.69 -5.25
N ALA A 84 6.09 -15.60 -5.87
CA ALA A 84 6.38 -17.02 -5.72
C ALA A 84 7.78 -17.25 -6.31
N GLY A 85 8.76 -17.56 -5.45
CA GLY A 85 10.10 -17.92 -5.87
C GLY A 85 10.05 -19.08 -6.86
N GLY A 86 10.67 -18.90 -8.02
CA GLY A 86 10.88 -19.96 -9.01
C GLY A 86 12.15 -20.75 -8.73
#